data_AF-A0A1C5W284-F1
#
_entry.id   AF-A0A1C5W284-F1
#
_cell.length_a   1.000
_cell.length_b   1.000
_cell.length_c   1.000
_cell.angle_alpha   90.00
_cell.angle_beta   90.00
_cell.angle_gamma   90.00
#
_symmetry.space_group_name_H-M   'P 1'
#
loop_
_entity.id
_entity.type
_entity.pdbx_description
1 polymer ?
#
loop_
_entity_poly.entity_id
_entity_poly.type
_entity_poly.pdbx_seq_one_letter_code
_entity_poly.pdbx_strand_id
1 'polypeptide(L)'
;MGLFGSESKDEKSMKKQAKLDQKNMALLRKFGLEDLQDPSDIESVKNIVNELAGTGLMEVGLALGGGSERDIQKNQMYYQRAMIEQNFIIIRQLDRITKLLASK
;
A
#
# COMPACT_ATOMS: atom_id res chain seq x y z
N MET A 1 27.72 34.56 5.16
CA MET A 1 27.44 33.13 4.85
C MET A 1 27.31 32.40 6.16
N GLY A 2 26.09 32.04 6.57
CA GLY A 2 25.88 31.33 7.83
C GLY A 2 24.43 30.90 7.92
N LEU A 3 24.20 29.79 8.62
CA LEU A 3 22.91 29.16 8.92
C LEU A 3 22.45 28.04 7.97
N PHE A 4 23.35 27.11 7.63
CA PHE A 4 22.93 25.70 7.54
C PHE A 4 23.24 25.04 8.88
N GLY A 5 22.28 25.14 9.81
CA GLY A 5 22.30 24.36 11.03
C GLY A 5 22.25 22.87 10.66
N SER A 6 23.27 22.12 11.06
CA SER A 6 23.34 20.68 10.90
C SER A 6 22.28 20.02 11.79
N GLU A 7 21.07 19.83 11.28
CA GLU A 7 20.09 18.94 11.91
C GLU A 7 20.78 17.60 12.22
N SER A 8 20.62 17.11 13.44
CA SER A 8 21.21 15.84 13.87
C SER A 8 20.65 14.69 13.03
N LYS A 9 21.41 13.59 12.91
CA LYS A 9 20.93 12.40 12.17
C LYS A 9 19.59 11.89 12.71
N ASP A 10 19.35 12.06 14.01
CA ASP A 10 18.14 11.66 14.70
C ASP A 10 16.96 12.60 14.39
N GLU A 11 17.17 13.91 14.32
CA GLU A 11 16.13 14.85 13.86
C GLU A 11 15.71 14.58 12.41
N LYS A 12 16.66 14.23 11.54
CA LYS A 12 16.38 13.89 10.14
C LYS A 12 15.61 12.59 10.01
N SER A 13 15.89 11.58 10.83
CA SER A 13 15.18 10.29 10.79
C SER A 13 13.75 10.44 11.32
N MET A 14 13.55 11.17 12.43
CA MET A 14 12.23 11.46 12.98
C MET A 14 11.35 12.25 12.01
N LYS A 15 11.89 13.29 11.35
CA LYS A 15 11.15 14.05 10.33
C LYS A 15 10.80 13.20 9.11
N LYS A 16 11.67 12.25 8.71
CA LYS A 16 11.36 11.31 7.62
C LYS A 16 10.25 10.35 8.01
N GLN A 17 10.29 9.82 9.23
CA GLN A 17 9.28 8.90 9.73
C GLN A 17 7.91 9.58 9.82
N ALA A 18 7.84 10.77 10.42
CA ALA A 18 6.58 11.53 10.51
C ALA A 18 5.97 11.84 9.13
N LYS A 19 6.81 12.14 8.12
CA LYS A 19 6.35 12.32 6.73
C LYS A 19 5.86 11.02 6.11
N LEU A 20 6.49 9.89 6.42
CA LEU A 20 6.08 8.58 5.93
C LEU A 20 4.73 8.20 6.53
N ASP A 21 4.56 8.39 7.83
CA ASP A 21 3.34 8.08 8.57
C ASP A 21 2.17 8.96 8.07
N GLN A 22 2.42 10.25 7.82
CA GLN A 22 1.43 11.14 7.23
C GLN A 22 1.00 10.69 5.83
N LYS A 23 1.93 10.25 4.99
CA LYS A 23 1.63 9.70 3.66
C LYS A 23 0.83 8.41 3.74
N ASN A 24 1.19 7.52 4.67
CA ASN A 24 0.47 6.28 4.89
C ASN A 24 -0.97 6.56 5.35
N MET A 25 -1.18 7.46 6.32
CA MET A 25 -2.51 7.87 6.76
C MET A 25 -3.35 8.49 5.64
N ALA A 26 -2.74 9.35 4.82
CA ALA A 26 -3.43 9.92 3.65
C ALA A 26 -3.82 8.83 2.62
N LEU A 27 -2.96 7.83 2.43
CA LEU A 27 -3.24 6.69 1.56
C LEU A 27 -4.42 5.86 2.10
N LEU A 28 -4.38 5.48 3.38
CA LEU A 28 -5.45 4.72 4.01
C LEU A 28 -6.79 5.46 3.94
N ARG A 29 -6.78 6.77 4.22
CA ARG A 29 -7.96 7.65 4.10
C ARG A 29 -8.55 7.68 2.71
N LYS A 30 -7.71 7.67 1.67
CA LYS A 30 -8.18 7.64 0.27
C LYS A 30 -9.01 6.38 -0.03
N PHE A 31 -8.75 5.28 0.67
CA PHE A 31 -9.44 4.00 0.48
C PHE A 31 -10.40 3.66 1.63
N GLY A 32 -10.64 4.56 2.58
CA GLY A 32 -11.51 4.32 3.75
C GLY A 32 -10.96 3.27 4.72
N LEU A 33 -9.65 3.09 4.78
CA LEU A 33 -8.95 2.09 5.59
C LEU A 33 -8.26 2.71 6.82
N GLU A 34 -8.81 3.80 7.34
CA GLU A 34 -8.21 4.64 8.40
C GLU A 34 -8.01 3.90 9.73
N ASP A 35 -8.81 2.85 9.95
CA ASP A 35 -8.76 2.01 11.14
C ASP A 35 -7.67 0.91 11.08
N LEU A 36 -6.99 0.75 9.93
CA LEU A 36 -5.84 -0.16 9.83
C LEU A 36 -4.64 0.42 10.58
N GLN A 37 -4.41 -0.06 11.80
CA GLN A 37 -3.31 0.40 12.65
C GLN A 37 -2.04 -0.45 12.54
N ASP A 38 -2.15 -1.68 12.04
CA ASP A 38 -1.00 -2.60 12.00
C ASP A 38 -0.06 -2.26 10.84
N PRO A 39 1.24 -2.06 11.11
CA PRO A 39 2.22 -1.67 10.10
C PRO A 39 2.28 -2.60 8.89
N SER A 40 2.12 -3.90 9.11
CA SER A 40 2.18 -4.89 8.04
C SER A 40 0.91 -4.84 7.18
N ASP A 41 -0.25 -4.48 7.74
CA ASP A 41 -1.49 -4.30 6.97
C ASP A 41 -1.35 -3.06 6.07
N ILE A 42 -0.80 -1.98 6.63
CA ILE A 42 -0.51 -0.73 5.92
C ILE A 42 0.50 -0.98 4.79
N GLU A 43 1.52 -1.82 5.02
CA GLU A 43 2.49 -2.22 3.99
C GLU A 43 1.82 -3.00 2.85
N SER A 44 0.96 -3.97 3.14
CA SER A 44 0.19 -4.67 2.11
C SER A 44 -0.70 -3.73 1.31
N VAL A 45 -1.33 -2.72 1.94
CA VAL A 45 -2.10 -1.69 1.20
C VAL A 45 -1.21 -0.90 0.25
N LYS A 46 0.01 -0.54 0.66
CA LYS A 46 0.97 0.14 -0.22
C LYS A 46 1.40 -0.76 -1.38
N ASN A 47 1.64 -2.04 -1.14
CA ASN A 47 1.99 -3.00 -2.18
C ASN A 47 0.85 -3.13 -3.19
N ILE A 48 -0.40 -3.26 -2.73
CA ILE A 48 -1.58 -3.28 -3.59
C ILE A 48 -1.62 -2.03 -4.48
N VAL A 49 -1.48 -0.84 -3.90
CA VAL A 49 -1.53 0.42 -4.67
C VAL A 49 -0.39 0.52 -5.68
N ASN A 50 0.80 0.04 -5.34
CA ASN A 50 1.95 0.03 -6.25
C ASN A 50 1.79 -1.00 -7.37
N GLU A 51 1.30 -2.21 -7.09
CA GLU A 51 1.05 -3.24 -8.11
C GLU A 51 -0.07 -2.82 -9.06
N LEU A 52 -1.08 -2.10 -8.56
CA LEU A 52 -2.16 -1.53 -9.37
C LEU A 52 -1.77 -0.21 -10.06
N ALA A 53 -0.61 0.36 -9.74
CA ALA A 53 -0.18 1.61 -10.38
C ALA A 53 0.14 1.36 -11.85
N GLY A 54 -0.68 1.93 -12.73
CA GLY A 54 -0.51 1.81 -14.18
C GLY A 54 -1.35 0.72 -14.84
N THR A 55 -2.03 -0.15 -14.08
CA THR A 55 -2.95 -1.15 -14.66
C THR A 55 -4.09 -0.47 -15.42
N GLY A 56 -4.63 0.65 -14.91
CA GLY A 56 -5.70 1.39 -15.60
C GLY A 56 -5.30 1.98 -16.96
N LEU A 57 -4.07 2.48 -17.11
CA LEU A 57 -3.57 2.93 -18.42
C LEU A 57 -3.34 1.75 -19.37
N MET A 58 -2.85 0.63 -18.82
CA MET A 58 -2.66 -0.61 -19.56
C MET A 58 -4.00 -1.16 -20.05
N GLU A 59 -5.05 -1.13 -19.22
CA GLU A 59 -6.41 -1.51 -19.58
C GLU A 59 -6.99 -0.67 -20.70
N VAL A 60 -6.84 0.66 -20.65
CA VAL A 60 -7.28 1.54 -21.74
C VAL A 60 -6.54 1.21 -23.04
N GLY A 61 -5.22 0.96 -22.97
CA GLY A 61 -4.44 0.52 -24.12
C GLY A 61 -5.00 -0.80 -24.70
N LEU A 62 -5.21 -1.80 -23.85
CA LEU A 62 -5.75 -3.10 -24.22
C LEU A 62 -7.15 -2.99 -24.83
N ALA A 63 -8.03 -2.17 -24.24
CA ALA A 63 -9.40 -1.97 -24.69
C ALA A 63 -9.49 -1.30 -26.07
N LEU A 64 -8.51 -0.46 -26.41
CA LEU A 64 -8.38 0.15 -27.74
C LEU A 64 -7.72 -0.78 -28.76
N GLY A 65 -7.52 -2.07 -28.42
CA GLY A 65 -6.85 -3.06 -29.27
C GLY A 65 -5.32 -2.96 -29.25
N GLY A 66 -4.76 -2.11 -28.39
CA GLY A 66 -3.33 -1.95 -28.21
C GLY A 66 -2.79 -2.87 -27.12
N GLY A 67 -2.04 -3.89 -27.51
CA GLY A 67 -1.26 -4.71 -26.58
C GLY A 67 -1.18 -6.17 -27.01
N SER A 68 -0.07 -6.79 -26.66
CA SER A 68 0.17 -8.20 -26.94
C SER A 68 -0.53 -9.10 -25.92
N GLU A 69 -0.69 -10.40 -26.22
CA GLU A 69 -1.15 -11.38 -25.22
C GLU A 69 -0.30 -11.34 -23.94
N ARG A 70 0.99 -11.05 -24.07
CA ARG A 70 1.91 -10.88 -22.93
C ARG A 70 1.52 -9.68 -22.07
N ASP A 71 1.01 -8.61 -22.65
CA ASP A 71 0.57 -7.42 -21.93
C ASP A 71 -0.73 -7.71 -21.15
N ILE A 72 -1.67 -8.43 -21.76
CA ILE A 72 -2.89 -8.90 -21.08
C ILE A 72 -2.53 -9.78 -19.87
N GLN A 73 -1.64 -10.75 -20.06
CA GLN A 73 -1.20 -11.64 -18.96
C GLN A 73 -0.51 -10.88 -17.83
N LYS A 74 0.33 -9.89 -18.15
CA LYS A 74 0.96 -9.03 -17.14
C LYS A 74 -0.08 -8.24 -16.35
N ASN A 75 -1.05 -7.64 -17.04
CA ASN A 75 -2.12 -6.90 -16.37
C ASN A 75 -2.92 -7.79 -15.40
N GLN A 76 -3.26 -9.01 -15.83
CA GLN A 76 -3.89 -10.01 -14.95
C GLN A 76 -3.02 -10.39 -13.75
N MET A 77 -1.70 -10.55 -13.95
CA MET A 77 -0.78 -10.87 -12.87
C MET A 77 -0.73 -9.77 -11.80
N TYR A 78 -0.76 -8.49 -12.18
CA TYR A 78 -0.82 -7.37 -11.24
C TYR A 78 -2.07 -7.42 -10.37
N TYR A 79 -3.23 -7.68 -10.97
CA TYR A 79 -4.47 -7.88 -10.20
C TYR A 79 -4.41 -9.10 -9.28
N GLN A 80 -3.85 -10.21 -9.74
CA GLN A 80 -3.68 -11.41 -8.90
C GLN A 80 -2.79 -11.13 -7.68
N ARG A 81 -1.68 -10.40 -7.86
CA ARG A 81 -0.80 -10.00 -6.75
C ARG A 81 -1.52 -9.10 -5.75
N ALA A 82 -2.28 -8.12 -6.24
CA ALA A 82 -3.10 -7.26 -5.39
C ALA A 82 -4.15 -8.06 -4.58
N MET A 83 -4.79 -9.05 -5.19
CA MET A 83 -5.74 -9.94 -4.49
C MET A 83 -5.05 -10.81 -3.44
N ILE A 84 -3.85 -11.32 -3.72
CA ILE A 84 -3.09 -12.11 -2.74
C ILE A 84 -2.74 -11.26 -1.51
N GLU A 85 -2.27 -10.04 -1.71
CA GLU A 85 -1.97 -9.10 -0.61
C GLU A 85 -3.23 -8.77 0.20
N GLN A 86 -4.37 -8.55 -0.47
CA GLN A 86 -5.66 -8.36 0.21
C GLN A 86 -6.04 -9.58 1.08
N ASN A 87 -5.84 -10.80 0.57
CA ASN A 87 -6.12 -12.02 1.33
C ASN A 87 -5.27 -12.11 2.61
N PHE A 88 -4.00 -11.68 2.56
CA PHE A 88 -3.17 -11.61 3.77
C PHE A 88 -3.68 -10.59 4.79
N ILE A 89 -4.18 -9.43 4.35
CA ILE A 89 -4.83 -8.47 5.26
C ILE A 89 -6.05 -9.13 5.92
N ILE A 90 -6.91 -9.79 5.14
CA ILE A 90 -8.11 -10.46 5.65
C ILE A 90 -7.74 -11.52 6.69
N ILE A 91 -6.78 -12.39 6.40
CA ILE A 91 -6.33 -13.45 7.31
C ILE A 91 -5.84 -12.85 8.65
N ARG A 92 -5.04 -11.78 8.60
CA ARG A 92 -4.51 -11.13 9.80
C ARG A 92 -5.59 -10.44 10.62
N GLN A 93 -6.56 -9.82 9.97
CA GLN A 93 -7.70 -9.22 10.65
C GLN A 93 -8.59 -10.28 11.31
N LEU A 94 -8.85 -11.40 10.63
CA LEU A 94 -9.61 -12.53 11.19
C LEU A 94 -8.88 -13.15 12.40
N ASP A 95 -7.56 -13.30 12.34
CA ASP A 95 -6.76 -13.77 13.47
C ASP A 95 -6.87 -12.83 14.69
N ARG A 96 -6.80 -11.51 14.49
CA ARG A 96 -7.01 -10.53 15.57
C ARG A 96 -8.41 -10.57 16.14
N ILE A 97 -9.43 -10.64 15.30
CA ILE A 97 -10.83 -10.78 15.73
C ILE A 97 -10.99 -12.04 16.57
N THR A 98 -10.44 -13.16 16.12
CA THR A 98 -10.52 -14.45 16.84
C THR A 98 -9.86 -14.36 18.21
N LYS A 99 -8.68 -13.74 18.32
CA LYS A 99 -7.98 -13.53 19.60
C LYS A 99 -8.77 -12.63 20.55
N LEU A 100 -9.37 -11.54 20.04
CA LEU A 100 -10.21 -10.65 20.85
C LEU A 100 -11.46 -11.38 21.37
N LEU A 101 -12.10 -12.20 20.54
CA LEU A 101 -13.26 -12.99 20.94
C LEU A 101 -12.91 -14.09 21.94
N ALA A 102 -11.77 -14.76 21.78
CA ALA A 102 -11.31 -15.80 22.70
C ALA A 102 -10.86 -15.26 24.06
N SER A 103 -10.56 -13.97 24.15
CA SER A 103 -10.16 -13.29 25.40
C SER A 103 -11.34 -12.77 26.25
N LYS A 104 -12.58 -12.97 25.79
CA LYS A 104 -13.82 -12.70 26.54
C LYS A 104 -14.37 -13.97 27.17
#